data_AF-A0A930L658-F1
#
_entry.id   AF-A0A930L658-F1
#
_cell.length_a   1.000
_cell.length_b   1.000
_cell.length_c   1.000
_cell.angle_alpha   90.00
_cell.angle_beta   90.00
_cell.angle_gamma   90.00
#
_symmetry.space_group_name_H-M   'P 1'
#
loop_
_entity.id
_entity.type
_entity.pdbx_description
1 polymer ?
#
loop_
_entity_poly.entity_id
_entity_poly.type
_entity_poly.pdbx_seq_one_letter_code
_entity_poly.pdbx_strand_id
1 'polypeptide(L)'
;MSAESKIGDTVIIYLASQFGNTKTRPEGKWDVTYSANAGSGRSGLIARAVVTDPAQTQNVQFVPKGGESNARECVVMLVVANGWTNWPREWGPEKPSPYPQTAITFFAGQSHGGAGVAWEDWRTDPQASWTAGDVTPAASWSSLRVEARTGALPEAATAMGWASVSIGGRLPPAGGGGQVEEPVGQPVELHGVGPARVSVYEPPTVVPAKIGVMPGGYSSISEMMGTSGFLIAHRGGSGSWPEMSMKAYTNSVAYGAKALEVSTHKTQDGVWVLCHDQDLKRVDSTAPETPLAQMTWAEVQKYRTVGEPFVRIEEYLEAYGESHVTILDPKYSALQWSELALMLPSNAKDHVIWKSAGDATWLANQWRAAGWKCWGYAYEQHATNGDLAKWAPSWDYIGYPWEASEENWRIVTGLGKPVWAHICPSKAAYDQGLARGAAGCMVSGIADVLKTSTV
;
A
#
# COMPACT_ATOMS: atom_id res chain seq x y z
N MET A 1 -6.49 7.26 29.51
CA MET A 1 -5.05 7.25 29.15
C MET A 1 -4.74 8.51 28.37
N SER A 2 -3.54 9.06 28.51
CA SER A 2 -3.12 10.28 27.80
C SER A 2 -1.73 10.12 27.20
N ALA A 3 -1.51 10.63 25.99
CA ALA A 3 -0.19 10.74 25.37
C ALA A 3 -0.13 12.02 24.52
N GLU A 4 0.99 12.72 24.54
CA GLU A 4 1.20 13.88 23.68
C GLU A 4 1.21 13.47 22.21
N SER A 5 0.57 14.26 21.36
CA SER A 5 0.51 14.03 19.92
C SER A 5 0.35 15.33 19.14
N LYS A 6 0.64 15.29 17.85
CA LYS A 6 0.42 16.35 16.87
C LYS A 6 -0.49 15.85 15.76
N ILE A 7 -1.17 16.78 15.10
CA ILE A 7 -1.92 16.48 13.88
C ILE A 7 -0.99 15.82 12.87
N GLY A 8 -1.42 14.70 12.30
CA GLY A 8 -0.64 13.88 11.35
C GLY A 8 0.14 12.73 12.00
N ASP A 9 0.29 12.70 13.33
CA ASP A 9 0.86 11.54 14.02
C ASP A 9 -0.07 10.33 13.87
N THR A 10 0.48 9.11 13.90
CA THR A 10 -0.33 7.89 14.02
C THR A 10 -0.32 7.39 15.46
N VAL A 11 -1.49 7.06 15.97
CA VAL A 11 -1.69 6.50 17.31
C VAL A 11 -2.03 5.03 17.18
N ILE A 12 -1.38 4.21 17.99
CA ILE A 12 -1.62 2.78 18.08
C ILE A 12 -1.96 2.45 19.53
N ILE A 13 -3.06 1.75 19.75
CA ILE A 13 -3.49 1.25 21.04
C ILE A 13 -3.50 -0.28 20.97
N TYR A 14 -2.70 -0.90 21.81
CA TYR A 14 -2.82 -2.33 22.12
C TYR A 14 -3.62 -2.48 23.40
N LEU A 15 -4.68 -3.28 23.34
CA LEU A 15 -5.40 -3.73 24.54
C LEU A 15 -5.36 -5.25 24.59
N ALA A 16 -4.85 -5.77 25.70
CA ALA A 16 -4.81 -7.18 26.03
C ALA A 16 -5.81 -7.47 27.15
N SER A 17 -6.51 -8.59 27.06
CA SER A 17 -7.49 -9.00 28.06
C SER A 17 -7.30 -10.45 28.48
N GLN A 18 -7.32 -10.65 29.80
CA GLN A 18 -7.17 -11.97 30.39
C GLN A 18 -8.18 -12.99 29.88
N PHE A 19 -9.38 -12.59 29.46
CA PHE A 19 -10.40 -13.54 29.01
C PHE A 19 -10.69 -13.38 27.52
N GLY A 20 -11.11 -14.46 26.86
CA GLY A 20 -11.40 -14.54 25.42
C GLY A 20 -12.65 -13.79 24.95
N ASN A 21 -13.09 -12.76 25.67
CA ASN A 21 -14.39 -12.13 25.45
C ASN A 21 -14.42 -10.63 25.76
N THR A 22 -13.28 -9.91 25.66
CA THR A 22 -13.29 -8.47 25.96
C THR A 22 -14.26 -7.70 25.08
N LYS A 23 -15.12 -6.92 25.74
CA LYS A 23 -16.03 -5.97 25.11
C LYS A 23 -15.57 -4.54 25.28
N THR A 24 -14.41 -4.33 25.92
CA THR A 24 -13.81 -3.02 26.13
C THR A 24 -13.39 -2.40 24.82
N ARG A 25 -13.74 -1.13 24.60
CA ARG A 25 -13.38 -0.35 23.41
C ARG A 25 -12.92 1.05 23.83
N PRO A 26 -11.91 1.64 23.16
CA PRO A 26 -11.61 3.04 23.35
C PRO A 26 -12.79 3.89 22.88
N GLU A 27 -13.16 4.92 23.65
CA GLU A 27 -14.12 5.92 23.21
C GLU A 27 -13.52 6.83 22.14
N GLY A 28 -14.34 7.26 21.17
CA GLY A 28 -13.92 8.08 20.04
C GLY A 28 -13.96 7.33 18.71
N LYS A 29 -13.43 7.97 17.66
CA LYS A 29 -13.34 7.39 16.32
C LYS A 29 -12.00 6.70 16.16
N TRP A 30 -12.02 5.38 16.17
CA TRP A 30 -10.85 4.52 16.00
C TRP A 30 -11.14 3.48 14.94
N ASP A 31 -10.13 3.17 14.12
CA ASP A 31 -10.11 1.94 13.34
C ASP A 31 -9.68 0.80 14.26
N VAL A 32 -10.54 -0.21 14.45
CA VAL A 32 -10.39 -1.22 15.51
C VAL A 32 -10.45 -2.61 14.92
N THR A 33 -9.40 -3.41 15.16
CA THR A 33 -9.43 -4.86 14.97
C THR A 33 -9.56 -5.56 16.31
N TYR A 34 -10.41 -6.59 16.38
CA TYR A 34 -10.71 -7.32 17.60
C TYR A 34 -10.53 -8.81 17.37
N SER A 35 -9.87 -9.48 18.32
CA SER A 35 -9.77 -10.93 18.35
C SER A 35 -10.31 -11.49 19.66
N ALA A 36 -11.28 -12.40 19.56
CA ALA A 36 -11.76 -13.19 20.68
C ALA A 36 -10.80 -14.33 21.07
N ASN A 37 -9.80 -14.61 20.21
CA ASN A 37 -8.84 -15.70 20.40
C ASN A 37 -7.41 -15.24 20.10
N ALA A 38 -6.84 -14.49 21.03
CA ALA A 38 -5.44 -14.10 20.99
C ALA A 38 -4.48 -15.26 21.29
N GLY A 39 -4.97 -16.48 21.58
CA GLY A 39 -4.20 -17.60 22.10
C GLY A 39 -4.45 -17.84 23.59
N SER A 40 -4.34 -19.11 24.03
CA SER A 40 -4.54 -19.54 25.42
C SER A 40 -5.80 -19.01 26.12
N GLY A 41 -6.91 -18.84 25.37
CA GLY A 41 -8.18 -18.33 25.86
C GLY A 41 -8.19 -16.83 26.19
N ARG A 42 -7.27 -16.05 25.62
CA ARG A 42 -7.17 -14.59 25.77
C ARG A 42 -7.84 -13.86 24.62
N SER A 43 -8.14 -12.58 24.82
CA SER A 43 -8.62 -11.68 23.75
C SER A 43 -7.87 -10.36 23.77
N GLY A 44 -8.11 -9.56 22.75
CA GLY A 44 -7.54 -8.23 22.67
C GLY A 44 -8.07 -7.46 21.48
N LEU A 45 -7.65 -6.21 21.39
CA LEU A 45 -7.84 -5.39 20.21
C LEU A 45 -6.59 -4.60 19.88
N ILE A 46 -6.55 -4.14 18.64
CA ILE A 46 -5.65 -3.09 18.19
C ILE A 46 -6.56 -1.97 17.70
N ALA A 47 -6.38 -0.76 18.24
CA ALA A 47 -7.07 0.42 17.76
C ALA A 47 -6.05 1.40 17.20
N ARG A 48 -6.38 2.05 16.09
CA ARG A 48 -5.51 3.05 15.46
C ARG A 48 -6.28 4.25 14.96
N ALA A 49 -5.60 5.37 14.87
CA ALA A 49 -6.10 6.59 14.25
C ALA A 49 -4.92 7.44 13.77
N VAL A 50 -5.13 8.21 12.71
CA VAL A 50 -4.30 9.38 12.42
C VAL A 50 -4.85 10.54 13.23
N VAL A 51 -3.98 11.21 13.99
CA VAL A 51 -4.36 12.33 14.84
C VAL A 51 -4.82 13.47 13.95
N THR A 52 -6.08 13.85 14.11
CA THR A 52 -6.69 15.01 13.46
C THR A 52 -6.95 16.14 14.46
N ASP A 53 -6.92 15.81 15.75
CA ASP A 53 -6.96 16.76 16.87
C ASP A 53 -6.13 16.17 18.02
N PRO A 54 -5.12 16.87 18.56
CA PRO A 54 -4.33 16.39 19.71
C PRO A 54 -5.16 16.00 20.94
N ALA A 55 -6.39 16.52 21.08
CA ALA A 55 -7.30 16.10 22.13
C ALA A 55 -7.71 14.61 22.03
N GLN A 56 -7.62 14.00 20.84
CA GLN A 56 -7.95 12.58 20.62
C GLN A 56 -7.09 11.61 21.43
N THR A 57 -5.86 12.01 21.77
CA THR A 57 -4.94 11.19 22.59
C THR A 57 -4.94 11.59 24.06
N GLN A 58 -5.82 12.50 24.49
CA GLN A 58 -5.93 12.95 25.87
C GLN A 58 -7.15 12.33 26.55
N ASN A 59 -6.96 11.80 27.75
CA ASN A 59 -8.03 11.24 28.59
C ASN A 59 -8.89 10.18 27.89
N VAL A 60 -8.32 9.40 26.97
CA VAL A 60 -8.99 8.30 26.27
C VAL A 60 -9.55 7.31 27.29
N GLN A 61 -10.87 7.16 27.28
CA GLN A 61 -11.60 6.23 28.13
C GLN A 61 -11.75 4.88 27.43
N PHE A 62 -11.78 3.81 28.22
CA PHE A 62 -11.95 2.45 27.74
C PHE A 62 -13.22 1.88 28.36
N VAL A 63 -14.25 1.69 27.54
CA VAL A 63 -15.59 1.36 28.01
C VAL A 63 -15.95 -0.07 27.63
N PRO A 64 -16.29 -0.94 28.60
CA PRO A 64 -16.77 -2.29 28.32
C PRO A 64 -18.20 -2.26 27.80
N LYS A 65 -18.39 -2.60 26.51
CA LYS A 65 -19.73 -2.67 25.91
C LYS A 65 -20.53 -3.80 26.57
N GLY A 66 -21.61 -3.46 27.28
CA GLY A 66 -22.51 -4.44 27.87
C GLY A 66 -22.26 -4.78 29.35
N GLY A 67 -21.59 -3.89 30.09
CA GLY A 67 -21.43 -3.97 31.56
C GLY A 67 -19.99 -4.15 32.01
N GLU A 68 -19.75 -4.00 33.32
CA GLU A 68 -18.41 -4.15 33.91
C GLU A 68 -17.80 -5.54 33.62
N SER A 69 -16.51 -5.55 33.29
CA SER A 69 -15.74 -6.77 33.04
C SER A 69 -14.89 -7.09 34.27
N ASN A 70 -14.91 -8.35 34.70
CA ASN A 70 -13.98 -8.85 35.74
C ASN A 70 -12.62 -9.26 35.14
N ALA A 71 -12.41 -9.06 33.83
CA ALA A 71 -11.13 -9.34 33.20
C ALA A 71 -10.10 -8.30 33.63
N ARG A 72 -8.86 -8.75 33.87
CA ARG A 72 -7.73 -7.83 33.94
C ARG A 72 -7.30 -7.46 32.53
N GLU A 73 -7.28 -6.16 32.28
CA GLU A 73 -6.99 -5.60 30.97
C GLU A 73 -5.78 -4.67 31.07
N CYS A 74 -4.87 -4.82 30.11
CA CYS A 74 -3.66 -4.01 30.01
C CYS A 74 -3.70 -3.25 28.70
N VAL A 75 -3.36 -1.96 28.74
CA VAL A 75 -3.42 -1.08 27.59
C VAL A 75 -2.08 -0.37 27.43
N VAL A 76 -1.56 -0.35 26.20
CA VAL A 76 -0.43 0.51 25.80
C VAL A 76 -0.90 1.39 24.65
N MET A 77 -0.69 2.70 24.76
CA MET A 77 -0.91 3.67 23.69
C MET A 77 0.44 4.23 23.25
N LEU A 78 0.68 4.19 21.95
CA LEU A 78 1.88 4.66 21.29
C LEU A 78 1.49 5.78 20.33
N VAL A 79 2.26 6.86 20.33
CA VAL A 79 2.14 7.93 19.34
C VAL A 79 3.40 7.90 18.51
N VAL A 80 3.24 7.82 17.20
CA VAL A 80 4.36 7.77 16.25
C VAL A 80 4.29 8.95 15.31
N ALA A 81 5.33 9.77 15.39
CA ALA A 81 5.45 11.00 14.61
C ALA A 81 5.52 10.72 13.12
N ASN A 82 4.64 11.35 12.33
CA ASN A 82 4.60 11.28 10.87
C ASN A 82 4.68 9.84 10.28
N GLY A 83 4.31 8.82 11.04
CA GLY A 83 4.36 7.43 10.61
C GLY A 83 3.03 7.02 9.99
N TRP A 84 3.05 6.19 8.95
CA TRP A 84 1.86 5.46 8.51
C TRP A 84 1.98 3.99 8.94
N THR A 85 0.86 3.41 9.37
CA THR A 85 0.80 2.01 9.79
C THR A 85 0.29 1.13 8.66
N ASN A 86 0.93 -0.01 8.44
CA ASN A 86 0.33 -1.06 7.63
C ASN A 86 -0.92 -1.63 8.32
N TRP A 87 -1.64 -2.52 7.64
CA TRP A 87 -2.72 -3.23 8.31
C TRP A 87 -2.15 -4.09 9.45
N PRO A 88 -2.69 -3.99 10.68
CA PRO A 88 -2.16 -4.70 11.84
C PRO A 88 -2.26 -6.22 11.66
N ARG A 89 -1.25 -6.96 12.14
CA ARG A 89 -1.45 -8.39 12.44
C ARG A 89 -2.22 -8.46 13.76
N GLU A 90 -3.48 -8.88 13.66
CA GLU A 90 -4.39 -9.00 14.79
C GLU A 90 -3.82 -9.92 15.89
N TRP A 91 -4.41 -9.80 17.08
CA TRP A 91 -4.10 -10.70 18.19
C TRP A 91 -4.33 -12.17 17.82
N GLY A 92 -3.28 -12.99 17.94
CA GLY A 92 -3.33 -14.42 17.67
C GLY A 92 -2.28 -15.23 18.43
N PRO A 93 -2.40 -16.56 18.43
CA PRO A 93 -1.53 -17.45 19.21
C PRO A 93 -0.09 -17.50 18.69
N GLU A 94 0.13 -17.14 17.43
CA GLU A 94 1.41 -17.29 16.76
C GLU A 94 2.28 -16.05 16.92
N LYS A 95 3.55 -16.25 17.24
CA LYS A 95 4.56 -15.19 17.23
C LYS A 95 4.63 -14.55 15.83
N PRO A 96 4.46 -13.23 15.69
CA PRO A 96 4.48 -12.53 14.42
C PRO A 96 5.87 -12.58 13.78
N SER A 97 5.91 -12.88 12.49
CA SER A 97 7.07 -12.61 11.65
C SER A 97 7.17 -11.12 11.36
N PRO A 98 8.38 -10.55 11.23
CA PRO A 98 8.53 -9.16 10.82
C PRO A 98 7.91 -8.94 9.44
N TYR A 99 7.20 -7.82 9.28
CA TYR A 99 6.95 -7.19 7.98
C TYR A 99 8.31 -6.84 7.33
N PRO A 100 8.47 -6.60 6.01
CA PRO A 100 9.78 -6.43 5.35
C PRO A 100 10.82 -5.71 6.23
N GLN A 101 12.06 -6.23 6.25
CA GLN A 101 13.13 -5.93 7.23
C GLN A 101 13.54 -4.44 7.35
N THR A 102 12.91 -3.57 6.57
CA THR A 102 13.11 -2.12 6.53
C THR A 102 12.06 -1.33 7.31
N ALA A 103 10.96 -1.95 7.76
CA ALA A 103 9.92 -1.29 8.55
C ALA A 103 10.16 -1.45 10.07
N ILE A 104 9.87 -0.40 10.85
CA ILE A 104 9.83 -0.51 12.31
C ILE A 104 8.54 -1.23 12.69
N THR A 105 8.63 -2.42 13.27
CA THR A 105 7.50 -3.19 13.75
C THR A 105 7.39 -3.11 15.27
N PHE A 106 6.22 -2.68 15.75
CA PHE A 106 5.86 -2.69 17.16
C PHE A 106 5.24 -4.05 17.45
N PHE A 107 5.99 -4.92 18.11
CA PHE A 107 5.54 -6.23 18.52
C PHE A 107 4.91 -6.15 19.90
N ALA A 108 3.70 -6.68 20.06
CA ALA A 108 3.00 -6.74 21.34
C ALA A 108 2.79 -8.19 21.76
N GLY A 109 3.16 -8.51 23.00
CA GLY A 109 2.96 -9.81 23.63
C GLY A 109 2.15 -9.65 24.91
N GLN A 110 1.10 -10.47 25.06
CA GLN A 110 0.29 -10.53 26.27
C GLN A 110 0.55 -11.81 27.07
N SER A 111 0.62 -11.67 28.39
CA SER A 111 0.82 -12.77 29.33
C SER A 111 0.03 -12.55 30.61
N HIS A 112 -0.50 -13.64 31.18
CA HIS A 112 -1.29 -13.59 32.42
C HIS A 112 -0.89 -14.76 33.32
N GLY A 113 -0.77 -14.52 34.61
CA GLY A 113 -0.40 -15.56 35.57
C GLY A 113 -1.17 -15.45 36.88
N GLY A 114 -1.21 -16.58 37.60
CA GLY A 114 -1.56 -16.62 39.01
C GLY A 114 -0.36 -16.29 39.91
N ALA A 115 -0.60 -16.21 41.21
CA ALA A 115 0.49 -16.11 42.20
C ALA A 115 1.47 -17.29 42.03
N GLY A 116 2.77 -17.02 42.16
CA GLY A 116 3.85 -18.01 42.00
C GLY A 116 4.18 -18.40 40.55
N VAL A 117 3.43 -17.93 39.54
CA VAL A 117 3.78 -18.20 38.14
C VAL A 117 4.94 -17.29 37.72
N ALA A 118 6.08 -17.92 37.39
CA ALA A 118 7.25 -17.25 36.85
C ALA A 118 6.97 -16.64 35.47
N TRP A 119 7.65 -15.55 35.15
CA TRP A 119 7.56 -14.86 33.87
C TRP A 119 8.87 -14.18 33.54
N GLU A 120 9.21 -14.17 32.26
CA GLU A 120 10.40 -13.51 31.72
C GLU A 120 9.99 -12.45 30.70
N ASP A 121 10.63 -11.28 30.78
CA ASP A 121 10.45 -10.23 29.79
C ASP A 121 11.22 -10.62 28.52
N TRP A 122 10.51 -10.80 27.42
CA TRP A 122 11.09 -11.21 26.14
C TRP A 122 11.77 -10.06 25.40
N ARG A 123 11.55 -8.82 25.85
CA ARG A 123 12.09 -7.60 25.24
C ARG A 123 13.56 -7.47 25.55
N THR A 124 14.29 -6.94 24.58
CA THR A 124 15.75 -6.84 24.57
C THR A 124 16.25 -5.40 24.56
N ASP A 125 15.43 -4.45 24.09
CA ASP A 125 15.78 -3.04 24.00
C ASP A 125 14.90 -2.20 24.95
N PRO A 126 15.42 -1.73 26.09
CA PRO A 126 14.66 -0.92 27.03
C PRO A 126 14.30 0.47 26.49
N GLN A 127 15.02 1.01 25.49
CA GLN A 127 14.72 2.33 24.90
C GLN A 127 13.57 2.26 23.90
N ALA A 128 13.32 1.09 23.32
CA ALA A 128 12.26 0.84 22.35
C ALA A 128 11.11 0.02 22.95
N SER A 129 10.88 0.11 24.26
CA SER A 129 10.02 -0.79 25.01
C SER A 129 8.95 -0.08 25.85
N TRP A 130 7.71 -0.56 25.77
CA TRP A 130 6.57 -0.06 26.54
C TRP A 130 5.83 -1.16 27.28
N THR A 131 5.32 -0.83 28.46
CA THR A 131 4.77 -1.79 29.42
C THR A 131 3.42 -1.32 29.94
N ALA A 132 2.49 -2.26 30.08
CA ALA A 132 1.33 -2.11 30.94
C ALA A 132 1.09 -3.37 31.77
N GLY A 133 0.59 -3.18 32.98
CA GLY A 133 0.36 -4.26 33.94
C GLY A 133 1.64 -4.73 34.66
N ASP A 134 1.48 -4.96 35.96
CA ASP A 134 2.57 -5.35 36.85
C ASP A 134 2.63 -6.87 36.99
N VAL A 135 3.85 -7.41 36.94
CA VAL A 135 4.14 -8.82 37.18
C VAL A 135 4.68 -8.96 38.59
N THR A 136 4.07 -9.83 39.39
CA THR A 136 4.49 -10.09 40.76
C THR A 136 4.27 -11.56 41.12
N PRO A 137 5.22 -12.20 41.83
CA PRO A 137 5.01 -13.57 42.32
C PRO A 137 3.98 -13.63 43.46
N ALA A 138 3.68 -12.50 44.11
CA ALA A 138 2.81 -12.46 45.30
C ALA A 138 1.31 -12.53 45.00
N ALA A 139 0.90 -12.27 43.75
CA ALA A 139 -0.51 -12.24 43.36
C ALA A 139 -0.68 -12.63 41.90
N SER A 140 -1.93 -12.86 41.49
CA SER A 140 -2.24 -12.99 40.07
C SER A 140 -1.84 -11.69 39.35
N TRP A 141 -1.20 -11.82 38.18
CA TRP A 141 -0.75 -10.68 37.36
C TRP A 141 -1.24 -10.74 35.89
N SER A 142 -1.16 -9.61 35.19
CA SER A 142 -1.41 -9.44 33.76
C SER A 142 -0.39 -8.48 33.19
N SER A 143 0.12 -8.78 32.00
CA SER A 143 1.26 -8.11 31.42
C SER A 143 1.03 -7.91 29.93
N LEU A 144 1.17 -6.67 29.49
CA LEU A 144 1.32 -6.30 28.10
C LEU A 144 2.72 -5.71 27.93
N ARG A 145 3.49 -6.31 27.02
CA ARG A 145 4.84 -5.86 26.66
C ARG A 145 4.85 -5.53 25.19
N VAL A 146 5.41 -4.37 24.86
CA VAL A 146 5.57 -3.90 23.48
C VAL A 146 7.02 -3.53 23.26
N GLU A 147 7.60 -3.94 22.13
CA GLU A 147 8.94 -3.52 21.67
C GLU A 147 8.90 -3.17 20.19
N ALA A 148 9.52 -2.05 19.81
CA ALA A 148 9.72 -1.66 18.42
C ALA A 148 11.04 -2.24 17.89
N ARG A 149 10.99 -2.90 16.73
CA ARG A 149 12.16 -3.54 16.10
C ARG A 149 12.10 -3.47 14.58
N THR A 150 13.25 -3.35 13.93
CA THR A 150 13.38 -3.53 12.47
C THR A 150 13.58 -4.99 12.07
N GLY A 151 13.87 -5.88 13.03
CA GLY A 151 14.13 -7.31 12.81
C GLY A 151 13.20 -8.25 13.59
N ALA A 152 13.28 -9.54 13.28
CA ALA A 152 12.46 -10.59 13.89
C ALA A 152 12.69 -10.70 15.41
N LEU A 153 11.60 -10.87 16.18
CA LEU A 153 11.64 -11.13 17.61
C LEU A 153 12.65 -12.23 17.97
N PRO A 154 13.29 -12.17 19.15
CA PRO A 154 14.17 -13.24 19.63
C PRO A 154 13.48 -14.61 19.55
N GLU A 155 14.25 -15.66 19.26
CA GLU A 155 13.70 -17.02 19.19
C GLU A 155 13.05 -17.42 20.53
N ALA A 156 13.73 -17.10 21.63
CA ALA A 156 13.28 -17.32 23.01
C ALA A 156 12.11 -16.43 23.46
N ALA A 157 11.62 -15.49 22.63
CA ALA A 157 10.52 -14.62 23.00
C ALA A 157 9.21 -15.41 23.19
N THR A 158 8.59 -15.29 24.37
CA THR A 158 7.35 -16.01 24.73
C THR A 158 6.25 -15.07 25.20
N ALA A 159 5.02 -15.34 24.77
CA ALA A 159 3.79 -14.70 25.23
C ALA A 159 2.61 -15.66 25.00
N MET A 160 1.51 -15.45 25.72
CA MET A 160 0.26 -16.23 25.53
C MET A 160 -0.52 -15.82 24.29
N GLY A 161 -0.26 -14.60 23.80
CA GLY A 161 -0.82 -14.08 22.56
C GLY A 161 0.02 -12.95 22.03
N TRP A 162 -0.05 -12.76 20.72
CA TRP A 162 0.78 -11.79 20.02
C TRP A 162 -0.01 -10.92 19.06
N ALA A 163 0.43 -9.69 18.89
CA ALA A 163 -0.04 -8.74 17.90
C ALA A 163 1.15 -7.96 17.35
N SER A 164 1.00 -7.36 16.17
CA SER A 164 2.02 -6.44 15.66
C SER A 164 1.44 -5.39 14.73
N VAL A 165 2.00 -4.20 14.79
CA VAL A 165 1.77 -3.11 13.83
C VAL A 165 3.11 -2.67 13.29
N SER A 166 3.27 -2.66 11.98
CA SER A 166 4.48 -2.12 11.37
C SER A 166 4.21 -0.73 10.83
N ILE A 167 5.22 0.12 10.98
CA ILE A 167 5.20 1.48 10.53
C ILE A 167 6.15 1.57 9.36
N GLY A 168 5.58 1.85 8.19
CA GLY A 168 6.35 2.26 7.03
C GLY A 168 6.79 3.69 7.26
N GLY A 169 8.09 3.92 7.45
CA GLY A 169 8.61 5.28 7.42
C GLY A 169 8.47 5.84 6.01
N ARG A 170 8.09 7.10 5.87
CA ARG A 170 8.86 7.99 4.98
C ARG A 170 10.24 8.00 5.65
N LEU A 171 11.18 7.17 5.19
CA LEU A 171 12.54 7.27 5.73
C LEU A 171 13.01 8.69 5.40
N PRO A 172 13.36 9.55 6.37
CA PRO A 172 14.30 10.61 6.05
C PRO A 172 15.53 9.88 5.49
N PRO A 173 16.08 10.31 4.34
CA PRO A 173 17.15 9.58 3.68
C PRO A 173 18.26 9.30 4.69
N ALA A 174 18.54 8.01 4.89
CA ALA A 174 19.61 7.56 5.76
C ALA A 174 20.94 7.95 5.11
N GLY A 175 21.56 9.02 5.61
CA GLY A 175 22.87 9.49 5.17
C GLY A 175 22.86 10.91 4.64
N GLY A 176 22.78 11.87 5.55
CA GLY A 176 22.99 13.27 5.24
C GLY A 176 22.78 14.11 6.49
N GLY A 177 23.84 14.36 7.26
CA GLY A 177 23.84 15.36 8.33
C GLY A 177 23.73 16.80 7.82
N GLY A 178 22.92 17.04 6.79
CA GLY A 178 22.43 18.35 6.42
C GLY A 178 21.06 18.49 7.03
N GLN A 179 20.84 19.55 7.80
CA GLN A 179 19.49 19.97 8.14
C GLN A 179 18.71 20.13 6.83
N VAL A 180 17.80 19.19 6.56
CA VAL A 180 16.68 19.50 5.67
C VAL A 180 15.85 20.47 6.50
N GLU A 181 15.95 21.76 6.21
CA GLU A 181 14.97 22.72 6.70
C GLU A 181 13.61 22.18 6.28
N GLU A 182 12.78 21.81 7.26
CA GLU A 182 11.38 21.54 6.99
C GLU A 182 10.80 22.76 6.24
N PRO A 183 9.95 22.55 5.22
CA PRO A 183 9.26 23.68 4.61
C PRO A 183 8.53 24.42 5.73
N VAL A 184 8.91 25.68 5.94
CA VAL A 184 8.31 26.52 6.97
C VAL A 184 6.84 26.74 6.60
N GLY A 185 5.96 26.01 7.25
CA GLY A 185 4.51 26.16 7.13
C GLY A 185 3.78 24.91 7.64
N GLN A 186 2.91 25.06 8.63
CA GLN A 186 1.95 24.01 8.96
C GLN A 186 1.08 23.72 7.73
N PRO A 187 0.69 22.45 7.47
CA PRO A 187 -0.39 22.17 6.54
C PRO A 187 -1.61 23.00 6.93
N VAL A 188 -2.10 23.84 6.03
CA VAL A 188 -3.32 24.62 6.26
C VAL A 188 -4.48 23.83 5.67
N GLU A 189 -5.30 23.23 6.53
CA GLU A 189 -6.58 22.64 6.14
C GLU A 189 -7.57 23.79 5.87
N LEU A 190 -7.98 23.97 4.62
CA LEU A 190 -8.89 25.04 4.22
C LEU A 190 -10.35 24.56 4.31
N HIS A 191 -11.07 24.99 5.35
CA HIS A 191 -12.52 24.78 5.46
C HIS A 191 -13.29 26.05 5.08
N GLY A 192 -14.29 25.92 4.20
CA GLY A 192 -15.39 26.89 4.08
C GLY A 192 -15.03 28.31 3.61
N VAL A 193 -13.81 28.54 3.13
CA VAL A 193 -13.42 29.83 2.55
C VAL A 193 -13.85 29.90 1.10
N GLY A 194 -14.38 31.06 0.69
CA GLY A 194 -14.51 31.41 -0.73
C GLY A 194 -13.15 31.38 -1.45
N PRO A 195 -13.03 31.95 -2.66
CA PRO A 195 -11.79 31.84 -3.45
C PRO A 195 -10.56 32.25 -2.63
N ALA A 196 -9.66 31.29 -2.38
CA ALA A 196 -8.41 31.46 -1.65
C ALA A 196 -7.24 31.64 -2.64
N ARG A 197 -6.28 32.50 -2.30
CA ARG A 197 -5.01 32.58 -3.02
C ARG A 197 -4.03 31.60 -2.40
N VAL A 198 -3.53 30.70 -3.22
CA VAL A 198 -2.50 29.74 -2.84
C VAL A 198 -1.22 30.14 -3.56
N SER A 199 -0.10 30.05 -2.88
CA SER A 199 1.21 30.25 -3.48
C SER A 199 2.14 29.13 -3.03
N VAL A 200 2.97 28.66 -3.94
CA VAL A 200 4.08 27.77 -3.61
C VAL A 200 5.29 28.65 -3.31
N TYR A 201 5.90 28.44 -2.15
CA TYR A 201 7.15 29.09 -1.79
C TYR A 201 8.31 28.13 -2.07
N GLU A 202 9.08 28.45 -3.09
CA GLU A 202 10.36 27.82 -3.41
C GLU A 202 11.43 28.91 -3.25
N PRO A 203 12.13 29.00 -2.11
CA PRO A 203 13.06 30.10 -1.83
C PRO A 203 14.01 30.37 -3.03
N PRO A 204 14.15 31.63 -3.48
CA PRO A 204 13.59 32.89 -2.96
C PRO A 204 12.23 33.29 -3.59
N THR A 205 11.63 32.42 -4.40
CA THR A 205 10.46 32.68 -5.24
C THR A 205 9.14 32.27 -4.59
N VAL A 206 8.17 33.18 -4.64
CA VAL A 206 6.76 32.87 -4.36
C VAL A 206 6.04 32.82 -5.69
N VAL A 207 5.53 31.64 -6.05
CA VAL A 207 4.80 31.44 -7.31
C VAL A 207 3.31 31.27 -7.00
N PRO A 208 2.42 32.09 -7.57
CA PRO A 208 0.98 31.86 -7.45
C PRO A 208 0.63 30.46 -7.95
N ALA A 209 -0.14 29.73 -7.14
CA ALA A 209 -0.58 28.38 -7.43
C ALA A 209 -2.10 28.28 -7.42
N LYS A 210 -2.62 27.28 -8.13
CA LYS A 210 -4.03 26.90 -8.08
C LYS A 210 -4.12 25.59 -7.31
N ILE A 211 -5.10 25.50 -6.42
CA ILE A 211 -5.53 24.23 -5.83
C ILE A 211 -6.80 23.80 -6.56
N GLY A 212 -6.79 22.57 -7.05
CA GLY A 212 -7.96 21.88 -7.57
C GLY A 212 -8.19 20.60 -6.78
N VAL A 213 -9.43 20.13 -6.73
CA VAL A 213 -9.73 18.78 -6.23
C VAL A 213 -9.29 17.80 -7.31
N MET A 214 -8.37 16.90 -6.97
CA MET A 214 -7.94 15.85 -7.90
C MET A 214 -9.14 14.96 -8.27
N PRO A 215 -9.35 14.64 -9.56
CA PRO A 215 -10.43 13.75 -9.97
C PRO A 215 -10.33 12.38 -9.30
N GLY A 216 -11.48 11.81 -8.96
CA GLY A 216 -11.56 10.40 -8.55
C GLY A 216 -11.52 9.45 -9.75
N GLY A 217 -11.09 8.21 -9.50
CA GLY A 217 -11.10 7.13 -10.48
C GLY A 217 -12.44 6.44 -10.61
N TYR A 218 -12.43 5.23 -11.16
CA TYR A 218 -13.59 4.34 -11.12
C TYR A 218 -13.78 3.81 -9.70
N SER A 219 -15.03 3.75 -9.24
CA SER A 219 -15.42 3.22 -7.92
C SER A 219 -15.27 1.70 -7.79
N SER A 220 -15.05 1.00 -8.91
CA SER A 220 -14.73 -0.43 -8.94
C SER A 220 -14.24 -0.86 -10.33
N ILE A 221 -13.62 -2.04 -10.40
CA ILE A 221 -13.32 -2.76 -11.64
C ILE A 221 -14.61 -2.98 -12.46
N SER A 222 -15.75 -3.24 -11.82
CA SER A 222 -17.02 -3.44 -12.52
C SER A 222 -17.50 -2.16 -13.23
N GLU A 223 -17.37 -0.99 -12.58
CA GLU A 223 -17.69 0.29 -13.21
C GLU A 223 -16.74 0.57 -14.38
N MET A 224 -15.43 0.34 -14.19
CA MET A 224 -14.44 0.50 -15.25
C MET A 224 -14.81 -0.36 -16.47
N MET A 225 -15.07 -1.65 -16.26
CA MET A 225 -15.41 -2.58 -17.34
C MET A 225 -16.78 -2.29 -17.99
N GLY A 226 -17.70 -1.62 -17.29
CA GLY A 226 -18.96 -1.13 -17.84
C GLY A 226 -18.84 0.18 -18.62
N THR A 227 -17.70 0.86 -18.53
CA THR A 227 -17.44 2.13 -19.23
C THR A 227 -16.85 1.87 -20.60
N SER A 228 -17.58 2.20 -21.67
CA SER A 228 -17.06 2.02 -23.03
C SER A 228 -15.81 2.85 -23.26
N GLY A 229 -14.73 2.21 -23.72
CA GLY A 229 -13.49 2.89 -24.05
C GLY A 229 -12.74 3.43 -22.84
N PHE A 230 -12.85 2.79 -21.67
CA PHE A 230 -12.04 3.18 -20.52
C PHE A 230 -10.55 3.26 -20.86
N LEU A 231 -9.85 4.17 -20.20
CA LEU A 231 -8.44 4.43 -20.38
C LEU A 231 -7.67 4.10 -19.10
N ILE A 232 -6.50 3.47 -19.26
CA ILE A 232 -5.57 3.15 -18.17
C ILE A 232 -4.24 3.84 -18.46
N ALA A 233 -3.71 4.61 -17.50
CA ALA A 233 -2.43 5.29 -17.66
C ALA A 233 -1.24 4.33 -17.53
N HIS A 234 -0.68 3.92 -18.66
CA HIS A 234 0.46 3.02 -18.74
C HIS A 234 1.70 3.64 -18.09
N ARG A 235 2.21 3.03 -17.01
CA ARG A 235 3.31 3.56 -16.20
C ARG A 235 3.12 5.01 -15.73
N GLY A 236 1.87 5.38 -15.44
CA GLY A 236 1.49 6.75 -15.13
C GLY A 236 1.40 7.69 -16.34
N GLY A 237 1.32 7.17 -17.57
CA GLY A 237 1.29 7.98 -18.80
C GLY A 237 2.69 8.30 -19.32
N SER A 238 3.52 7.28 -19.48
CA SER A 238 4.95 7.41 -19.82
C SER A 238 5.29 8.11 -21.14
N GLY A 239 4.32 8.26 -22.05
CA GLY A 239 4.46 9.03 -23.28
C GLY A 239 4.25 10.53 -23.07
N SER A 240 3.67 10.92 -21.93
CA SER A 240 3.40 12.31 -21.55
C SER A 240 4.30 12.81 -20.43
N TRP A 241 4.71 11.94 -19.51
CA TRP A 241 5.49 12.32 -18.32
C TRP A 241 6.53 11.25 -17.95
N PRO A 242 7.55 11.59 -17.11
CA PRO A 242 8.54 10.65 -16.61
C PRO A 242 7.94 9.39 -16.00
N GLU A 243 8.19 8.23 -16.60
CA GLU A 243 7.50 6.98 -16.23
C GLU A 243 7.66 6.63 -14.74
N MET A 244 6.64 5.99 -14.18
CA MET A 244 6.66 5.43 -12.82
C MET A 244 6.95 6.43 -11.69
N SER A 245 6.83 7.74 -11.97
CA SER A 245 7.00 8.81 -11.01
C SER A 245 5.65 9.28 -10.45
N MET A 246 5.65 9.84 -9.23
CA MET A 246 4.45 10.48 -8.67
C MET A 246 3.93 11.60 -9.58
N LYS A 247 4.83 12.34 -10.25
CA LYS A 247 4.47 13.36 -11.23
C LYS A 247 3.64 12.81 -12.38
N ALA A 248 4.02 11.66 -12.93
CA ALA A 248 3.28 11.04 -14.03
C ALA A 248 1.87 10.58 -13.59
N TYR A 249 1.77 9.93 -12.42
CA TYR A 249 0.46 9.56 -11.87
C TYR A 249 -0.42 10.78 -11.57
N THR A 250 0.12 11.77 -10.87
CA THR A 250 -0.61 13.02 -10.55
C THR A 250 -1.09 13.73 -11.80
N ASN A 251 -0.24 13.88 -12.82
CA ASN A 251 -0.64 14.54 -14.05
C ASN A 251 -1.66 13.72 -14.85
N SER A 252 -1.53 12.38 -14.87
CA SER A 252 -2.52 11.51 -15.50
C SER A 252 -3.90 11.67 -14.84
N VAL A 253 -3.96 11.67 -13.51
CA VAL A 253 -5.21 11.88 -12.77
C VAL A 253 -5.76 13.29 -12.99
N ALA A 254 -4.91 14.31 -12.98
CA ALA A 254 -5.28 15.70 -13.31
C ALA A 254 -5.93 15.81 -14.70
N TYR A 255 -5.45 15.01 -15.66
CA TYR A 255 -6.00 14.94 -17.02
C TYR A 255 -7.26 14.06 -17.12
N GLY A 256 -7.68 13.41 -16.02
CA GLY A 256 -8.90 12.61 -15.94
C GLY A 256 -8.70 11.11 -16.15
N ALA A 257 -7.46 10.60 -16.10
CA ALA A 257 -7.22 9.16 -16.09
C ALA A 257 -7.80 8.54 -14.81
N LYS A 258 -8.74 7.61 -14.96
CA LYS A 258 -9.47 6.98 -13.84
C LYS A 258 -8.94 5.62 -13.41
N ALA A 259 -7.99 5.08 -14.16
CA ALA A 259 -7.28 3.85 -13.86
C ALA A 259 -5.80 4.04 -14.20
N LEU A 260 -4.94 3.40 -13.42
CA LEU A 260 -3.49 3.59 -13.47
C LEU A 260 -2.81 2.23 -13.56
N GLU A 261 -1.79 2.09 -14.40
CA GLU A 261 -0.96 0.88 -14.45
C GLU A 261 0.36 1.14 -13.75
N VAL A 262 0.77 0.14 -12.96
CA VAL A 262 1.92 0.19 -12.08
C VAL A 262 2.71 -1.10 -12.24
N SER A 263 3.98 -0.97 -12.63
CA SER A 263 4.97 -2.05 -12.54
C SER A 263 5.83 -1.93 -11.27
N THR A 264 6.14 -3.03 -10.61
CA THR A 264 6.94 -2.99 -9.37
C THR A 264 7.89 -4.16 -9.24
N HIS A 265 9.01 -3.92 -8.56
CA HIS A 265 9.98 -4.93 -8.16
C HIS A 265 10.32 -4.76 -6.68
N LYS A 266 10.61 -5.89 -6.03
CA LYS A 266 11.09 -5.91 -4.66
C LYS A 266 12.61 -5.84 -4.62
N THR A 267 13.15 -4.90 -3.85
CA THR A 267 14.58 -4.75 -3.59
C THR A 267 15.11 -5.86 -2.67
N GLN A 268 16.44 -5.97 -2.54
CA GLN A 268 17.10 -6.94 -1.67
C GLN A 268 16.65 -6.82 -0.20
N ASP A 269 16.49 -5.59 0.28
CA ASP A 269 16.02 -5.24 1.64
C ASP A 269 14.49 -5.22 1.75
N GLY A 270 13.79 -5.60 0.68
CA GLY A 270 12.37 -5.92 0.69
C GLY A 270 11.40 -4.76 0.48
N VAL A 271 11.88 -3.62 -0.02
CA VAL A 271 11.08 -2.48 -0.44
C VAL A 271 10.54 -2.70 -1.84
N TRP A 272 9.26 -2.45 -2.06
CA TRP A 272 8.63 -2.53 -3.38
C TRP A 272 8.75 -1.18 -4.09
N VAL A 273 9.54 -1.14 -5.16
CA VAL A 273 9.84 0.05 -5.94
C VAL A 273 9.09 0.02 -7.26
N LEU A 274 8.58 1.18 -7.67
CA LEU A 274 7.96 1.37 -8.97
C LEU A 274 9.03 1.46 -10.05
N CYS A 275 9.16 0.40 -10.83
CA CYS A 275 10.06 0.31 -11.96
C CYS A 275 9.53 -0.74 -12.93
N HIS A 276 9.71 -0.53 -14.24
CA HIS A 276 9.26 -1.50 -15.22
C HIS A 276 10.30 -2.59 -15.50
N ASP A 277 11.56 -2.20 -15.69
CA ASP A 277 12.61 -3.11 -16.12
C ASP A 277 13.28 -3.81 -14.93
N GLN A 278 14.13 -4.79 -15.23
CA GLN A 278 14.84 -5.55 -14.21
C GLN A 278 15.90 -4.71 -13.47
N ASP A 279 16.43 -3.68 -14.14
CA ASP A 279 17.44 -2.76 -13.65
C ASP A 279 17.04 -1.31 -13.93
N LEU A 280 17.86 -0.35 -13.50
CA LEU A 280 17.57 1.07 -13.59
C LEU A 280 18.15 1.73 -14.85
N LYS A 281 18.88 0.98 -15.69
CA LYS A 281 19.78 1.55 -16.71
C LYS A 281 19.07 2.37 -17.78
N ARG A 282 17.89 1.91 -18.22
CA ARG A 282 17.11 2.60 -19.25
C ARG A 282 16.58 3.94 -18.77
N VAL A 283 16.17 4.02 -17.50
CA VAL A 283 15.53 5.22 -16.94
C VAL A 283 16.55 6.19 -16.31
N ASP A 284 17.75 5.70 -16.00
CA ASP A 284 18.90 6.48 -15.57
C ASP A 284 20.19 5.97 -16.22
N SER A 285 20.76 6.75 -17.14
CA SER A 285 22.00 6.37 -17.83
C SER A 285 23.22 6.20 -16.89
N THR A 286 23.18 6.82 -15.70
CA THR A 286 24.26 6.75 -14.70
C THR A 286 24.15 5.53 -13.79
N ALA A 287 22.99 4.85 -13.80
CA ALA A 287 22.77 3.67 -12.99
C ALA A 287 23.55 2.44 -13.51
N PRO A 288 23.81 1.45 -12.62
CA PRO A 288 24.33 0.15 -13.02
C PRO A 288 23.24 -0.70 -13.68
N GLU A 289 23.67 -1.77 -14.35
CA GLU A 289 22.80 -2.85 -14.84
C GLU A 289 22.53 -3.92 -13.76
N THR A 290 22.75 -3.57 -12.49
CA THR A 290 22.46 -4.47 -11.36
C THR A 290 20.96 -4.64 -11.24
N PRO A 291 20.44 -5.88 -11.20
CA PRO A 291 19.03 -6.12 -10.98
C PRO A 291 18.52 -5.49 -9.68
N LEU A 292 17.33 -4.90 -9.71
CA LEU A 292 16.67 -4.29 -8.55
C LEU A 292 16.61 -5.22 -7.33
N ALA A 293 16.36 -6.52 -7.55
CA ALA A 293 16.33 -7.53 -6.49
C ALA A 293 17.69 -7.75 -5.78
N GLN A 294 18.78 -7.19 -6.31
CA GLN A 294 20.13 -7.22 -5.73
C GLN A 294 20.56 -5.86 -5.18
N MET A 295 19.73 -4.83 -5.32
CA MET A 295 19.97 -3.49 -4.77
C MET A 295 19.13 -3.29 -3.51
N THR A 296 19.63 -2.52 -2.56
CA THR A 296 18.86 -1.97 -1.43
C THR A 296 18.09 -0.73 -1.85
N TRP A 297 17.06 -0.34 -1.11
CA TRP A 297 16.33 0.91 -1.37
C TRP A 297 17.25 2.14 -1.34
N ALA A 298 18.18 2.19 -0.38
CA ALA A 298 19.14 3.28 -0.27
C ALA A 298 20.08 3.39 -1.49
N GLU A 299 20.37 2.28 -2.17
CA GLU A 299 21.13 2.30 -3.43
C GLU A 299 20.28 2.76 -4.61
N VAL A 300 19.01 2.35 -4.68
CA VAL A 300 18.07 2.80 -5.71
C VAL A 300 17.85 4.32 -5.63
N GLN A 301 17.73 4.88 -4.42
CA GLN A 301 17.51 6.32 -4.20
C GLN A 301 18.63 7.24 -4.73
N LYS A 302 19.81 6.69 -5.02
CA LYS A 302 20.92 7.43 -5.63
C LYS A 302 20.65 7.80 -7.09
N TYR A 303 19.67 7.15 -7.72
CA TYR A 303 19.32 7.31 -9.14
C TYR A 303 17.93 7.93 -9.31
N ARG A 304 17.51 8.14 -10.56
CA ARG A 304 16.22 8.75 -10.92
C ARG A 304 15.48 7.95 -12.00
N THR A 305 14.15 7.95 -11.98
CA THR A 305 13.35 7.45 -13.10
C THR A 305 13.03 8.61 -14.05
N VAL A 306 13.80 8.72 -15.14
CA VAL A 306 13.63 9.78 -16.15
C VAL A 306 13.64 11.18 -15.50
N GLY A 307 14.63 11.41 -14.63
CA GLY A 307 14.83 12.68 -13.92
C GLY A 307 14.00 12.86 -12.64
N GLU A 308 13.02 12.00 -12.37
CA GLU A 308 12.20 12.05 -11.14
C GLU A 308 12.69 11.04 -10.09
N PRO A 309 12.43 11.24 -8.79
CA PRO A 309 12.72 10.23 -7.78
C PRO A 309 11.99 8.91 -8.05
N PHE A 310 12.64 7.77 -7.75
CA PHE A 310 11.95 6.49 -7.67
C PHE A 310 10.88 6.53 -6.57
N VAL A 311 9.79 5.79 -6.79
CA VAL A 311 8.61 5.79 -5.92
C VAL A 311 8.46 4.42 -5.31
N ARG A 312 8.14 4.34 -4.01
CA ARG A 312 7.73 3.08 -3.38
C ARG A 312 6.26 2.82 -3.61
N ILE A 313 5.86 1.56 -3.68
CA ILE A 313 4.45 1.23 -3.95
C ILE A 313 3.50 1.79 -2.88
N GLU A 314 3.95 1.89 -1.62
CA GLU A 314 3.18 2.50 -0.53
C GLU A 314 2.81 3.96 -0.82
N GLU A 315 3.75 4.73 -1.37
CA GLU A 315 3.51 6.15 -1.72
C GLU A 315 2.47 6.28 -2.83
N TYR A 316 2.48 5.34 -3.78
CA TYR A 316 1.45 5.27 -4.81
C TYR A 316 0.09 4.83 -4.25
N LEU A 317 0.07 3.79 -3.41
CA LEU A 317 -1.16 3.24 -2.84
C LEU A 317 -1.83 4.23 -1.89
N GLU A 318 -1.06 5.00 -1.13
CA GLU A 318 -1.56 6.09 -0.29
C GLU A 318 -2.28 7.16 -1.12
N ALA A 319 -1.71 7.53 -2.26
CA ALA A 319 -2.31 8.57 -3.11
C ALA A 319 -3.50 8.06 -3.94
N TYR A 320 -3.42 6.83 -4.46
CA TYR A 320 -4.30 6.37 -5.53
C TYR A 320 -4.92 4.98 -5.31
N GLY A 321 -4.42 4.19 -4.36
CA GLY A 321 -4.79 2.78 -4.20
C GLY A 321 -6.26 2.57 -3.84
N GLU A 322 -6.84 3.46 -3.04
CA GLU A 322 -8.28 3.39 -2.69
C GLU A 322 -9.19 4.10 -3.70
N SER A 323 -8.65 5.09 -4.43
CA SER A 323 -9.44 6.02 -5.25
C SER A 323 -9.44 5.72 -6.75
N HIS A 324 -8.52 4.88 -7.21
CA HIS A 324 -8.34 4.54 -8.63
C HIS A 324 -8.17 3.03 -8.81
N VAL A 325 -8.70 2.51 -9.92
CA VAL A 325 -8.42 1.12 -10.31
C VAL A 325 -6.95 1.01 -10.73
N THR A 326 -6.22 0.10 -10.08
CA THR A 326 -4.81 -0.17 -10.32
C THR A 326 -4.64 -1.46 -11.11
N ILE A 327 -3.92 -1.38 -12.23
CA ILE A 327 -3.42 -2.56 -12.95
C ILE A 327 -1.99 -2.79 -12.46
N LEU A 328 -1.78 -3.83 -11.65
CA LEU A 328 -0.54 -4.06 -10.90
C LEU A 328 0.29 -5.20 -11.50
N ASP A 329 1.48 -4.88 -11.97
CA ASP A 329 2.44 -5.81 -12.58
C ASP A 329 3.66 -6.02 -11.67
N PRO A 330 3.77 -7.15 -10.93
CA PRO A 330 4.89 -7.40 -10.03
C PRO A 330 6.18 -7.85 -10.76
N LYS A 331 6.18 -7.87 -12.10
CA LYS A 331 7.36 -8.12 -12.95
C LYS A 331 8.21 -9.30 -12.48
N TYR A 332 9.51 -9.09 -12.26
CA TYR A 332 10.44 -10.15 -11.87
C TYR A 332 10.29 -10.58 -10.41
N SER A 333 9.49 -9.85 -9.62
CA SER A 333 9.11 -10.20 -8.24
C SER A 333 7.74 -10.90 -8.17
N ALA A 334 7.21 -11.37 -9.30
CA ALA A 334 5.90 -12.02 -9.38
C ALA A 334 5.72 -13.24 -8.45
N LEU A 335 6.78 -13.97 -8.11
CA LEU A 335 6.71 -15.07 -7.16
C LEU A 335 6.40 -14.62 -5.72
N GLN A 336 6.63 -13.33 -5.41
CA GLN A 336 6.39 -12.71 -4.12
C GLN A 336 5.05 -11.94 -4.10
N TRP A 337 4.17 -12.16 -5.08
CA TRP A 337 2.92 -11.42 -5.23
C TRP A 337 2.04 -11.46 -3.97
N SER A 338 2.06 -12.57 -3.22
CA SER A 338 1.25 -12.72 -2.00
C SER A 338 1.70 -11.77 -0.89
N GLU A 339 2.99 -11.41 -0.84
CA GLU A 339 3.50 -10.41 0.10
C GLU A 339 3.07 -9.01 -0.32
N LEU A 340 3.16 -8.69 -1.61
CA LEU A 340 2.66 -7.43 -2.15
C LEU A 340 1.15 -7.27 -1.92
N ALA A 341 0.39 -8.36 -2.03
CA ALA A 341 -1.04 -8.36 -1.78
C ALA A 341 -1.42 -7.94 -0.35
N LEU A 342 -0.55 -8.16 0.64
CA LEU A 342 -0.77 -7.72 2.03
C LEU A 342 -0.65 -6.20 2.19
N MET A 343 -0.05 -5.51 1.23
CA MET A 343 0.13 -4.06 1.23
C MET A 343 -1.06 -3.32 0.62
N LEU A 344 -1.93 -4.04 -0.10
CA LEU A 344 -3.04 -3.46 -0.83
C LEU A 344 -4.17 -3.00 0.12
N PRO A 345 -4.92 -1.95 -0.25
CA PRO A 345 -6.00 -1.43 0.59
C PRO A 345 -7.14 -2.45 0.76
N SER A 346 -7.99 -2.22 1.75
CA SER A 346 -9.09 -3.14 2.10
C SER A 346 -10.09 -3.37 0.94
N ASN A 347 -10.27 -2.36 0.06
CA ASN A 347 -11.12 -2.43 -1.13
C ASN A 347 -10.41 -3.00 -2.37
N ALA A 348 -9.18 -3.51 -2.23
CA ALA A 348 -8.34 -3.89 -3.38
C ALA A 348 -8.96 -4.97 -4.26
N LYS A 349 -9.81 -5.86 -3.74
CA LYS A 349 -10.47 -6.88 -4.56
C LYS A 349 -11.37 -6.29 -5.64
N ASP A 350 -11.87 -5.08 -5.40
CA ASP A 350 -12.69 -4.33 -6.35
C ASP A 350 -11.89 -3.26 -7.10
N HIS A 351 -10.60 -3.07 -6.80
CA HIS A 351 -9.79 -1.97 -7.34
C HIS A 351 -8.45 -2.40 -7.95
N VAL A 352 -8.00 -3.65 -7.76
CA VAL A 352 -6.70 -4.13 -8.24
C VAL A 352 -6.89 -5.29 -9.21
N ILE A 353 -6.30 -5.13 -10.40
CA ILE A 353 -6.21 -6.17 -11.43
C ILE A 353 -4.74 -6.56 -11.55
N TRP A 354 -4.42 -7.83 -11.33
CA TRP A 354 -3.06 -8.34 -11.43
C TRP A 354 -2.67 -8.55 -12.89
N LYS A 355 -1.50 -8.06 -13.27
CA LYS A 355 -0.98 -8.07 -14.64
C LYS A 355 0.27 -8.92 -14.76
N SER A 356 0.38 -9.71 -15.83
CA SER A 356 1.64 -10.34 -16.25
C SER A 356 1.59 -10.70 -17.73
N ALA A 357 2.68 -11.28 -18.23
CA ALA A 357 2.75 -11.87 -19.57
C ALA A 357 1.73 -13.01 -19.71
N GLY A 358 1.10 -13.12 -20.89
CA GLY A 358 -0.02 -14.03 -21.12
C GLY A 358 0.32 -15.50 -20.95
N ASP A 359 1.59 -15.88 -21.13
CA ASP A 359 2.09 -17.24 -20.92
C ASP A 359 2.19 -17.64 -19.44
N ALA A 360 2.19 -16.68 -18.51
CA ALA A 360 2.18 -16.89 -17.06
C ALA A 360 0.81 -17.38 -16.53
N THR A 361 0.19 -18.32 -17.22
CA THR A 361 -1.12 -18.91 -16.88
C THR A 361 -1.14 -19.54 -15.48
N TRP A 362 -0.03 -20.11 -15.02
CA TRP A 362 0.13 -20.64 -13.67
C TRP A 362 -0.09 -19.57 -12.59
N LEU A 363 0.39 -18.34 -12.85
CA LEU A 363 0.28 -17.22 -11.94
C LEU A 363 -1.14 -16.64 -11.96
N ALA A 364 -1.72 -16.51 -13.16
CA ALA A 364 -3.12 -16.13 -13.32
C ALA A 364 -4.07 -17.06 -12.56
N ASN A 365 -3.83 -18.37 -12.61
CA ASN A 365 -4.62 -19.37 -11.88
C ASN A 365 -4.49 -19.18 -10.35
N GLN A 366 -3.30 -18.86 -9.83
CA GLN A 366 -3.12 -18.55 -8.40
C GLN A 366 -3.89 -17.30 -7.99
N TRP A 367 -3.78 -16.22 -8.76
CA TRP A 367 -4.49 -14.96 -8.48
C TRP A 367 -6.01 -15.16 -8.47
N ARG A 368 -6.55 -15.88 -9.46
CA ARG A 368 -7.98 -16.18 -9.53
C ARG A 368 -8.44 -17.10 -8.40
N ALA A 369 -7.66 -18.11 -8.04
CA ALA A 369 -7.95 -18.96 -6.89
C ALA A 369 -7.98 -18.17 -5.58
N ALA A 370 -7.14 -17.13 -5.46
CA ALA A 370 -7.16 -16.19 -4.36
C ALA A 370 -8.27 -15.12 -4.49
N GLY A 371 -9.11 -15.15 -5.53
CA GLY A 371 -10.24 -14.24 -5.74
C GLY A 371 -9.87 -12.89 -6.37
N TRP A 372 -8.72 -12.78 -7.02
CA TRP A 372 -8.32 -11.57 -7.75
C TRP A 372 -8.75 -11.61 -9.22
N LYS A 373 -8.98 -10.43 -9.80
CA LYS A 373 -9.04 -10.26 -11.26
C LYS A 373 -7.64 -10.19 -11.85
N CYS A 374 -7.47 -10.70 -13.07
CA CYS A 374 -6.18 -10.66 -13.75
C CYS A 374 -6.27 -10.33 -15.25
N TRP A 375 -5.23 -9.68 -15.74
CA TRP A 375 -5.08 -9.26 -17.14
C TRP A 375 -3.74 -9.75 -17.70
N GLY A 376 -3.78 -10.47 -18.83
CA GLY A 376 -2.60 -11.06 -19.45
C GLY A 376 -2.32 -10.42 -20.80
N TYR A 377 -1.12 -9.85 -21.00
CA TYR A 377 -0.76 -9.28 -22.30
C TYR A 377 -0.11 -10.30 -23.23
N ALA A 378 -0.37 -10.15 -24.52
CA ALA A 378 0.24 -10.94 -25.57
C ALA A 378 0.83 -10.01 -26.64
N TYR A 379 1.64 -10.59 -27.51
CA TYR A 379 2.16 -9.94 -28.71
C TYR A 379 1.48 -10.54 -29.94
N GLU A 380 1.67 -9.89 -31.09
CA GLU A 380 0.96 -10.25 -32.32
C GLU A 380 1.15 -11.72 -32.70
N GLN A 381 2.40 -12.22 -32.59
CA GLN A 381 2.74 -13.61 -32.93
C GLN A 381 2.01 -14.66 -32.09
N HIS A 382 1.57 -14.30 -30.86
CA HIS A 382 0.88 -15.24 -29.99
C HIS A 382 -0.55 -15.54 -30.47
N ALA A 383 -1.16 -14.62 -31.22
CA ALA A 383 -2.45 -14.89 -31.86
C ALA A 383 -2.26 -15.81 -33.07
N THR A 384 -1.26 -15.52 -33.91
CA THR A 384 -1.05 -16.25 -35.18
C THR A 384 -0.51 -17.67 -34.97
N ASN A 385 0.28 -17.90 -33.92
CA ASN A 385 0.79 -19.23 -33.59
C ASN A 385 -0.17 -20.07 -32.70
N GLY A 386 -1.32 -19.49 -32.32
CA GLY A 386 -2.35 -20.13 -31.50
C GLY A 386 -2.04 -20.25 -30.00
N ASP A 387 -0.94 -19.69 -29.51
CA ASP A 387 -0.59 -19.76 -28.09
C ASP A 387 -1.53 -18.93 -27.21
N LEU A 388 -1.93 -17.75 -27.67
CA LEU A 388 -2.89 -16.92 -26.94
C LEU A 388 -4.24 -17.62 -26.76
N ALA A 389 -4.68 -18.42 -27.73
CA ALA A 389 -5.89 -19.23 -27.59
C ALA A 389 -5.78 -20.26 -26.47
N LYS A 390 -4.59 -20.82 -26.23
CA LYS A 390 -4.32 -21.75 -25.12
C LYS A 390 -4.30 -21.04 -23.77
N TRP A 391 -3.80 -19.80 -23.72
CA TRP A 391 -3.63 -19.05 -22.49
C TRP A 391 -4.90 -18.30 -22.04
N ALA A 392 -5.71 -17.83 -23.00
CA ALA A 392 -6.87 -16.98 -22.73
C ALA A 392 -7.85 -17.51 -21.66
N PRO A 393 -8.11 -18.83 -21.53
CA PRO A 393 -8.98 -19.35 -20.47
C PRO A 393 -8.51 -19.03 -19.04
N SER A 394 -7.21 -18.84 -18.81
CA SER A 394 -6.65 -18.52 -17.49
C SER A 394 -6.86 -17.06 -17.07
N TRP A 395 -7.08 -16.15 -18.02
CA TRP A 395 -7.16 -14.71 -17.77
C TRP A 395 -8.60 -14.19 -17.75
N ASP A 396 -8.90 -13.18 -16.93
CA ASP A 396 -10.19 -12.47 -17.01
C ASP A 396 -10.22 -11.55 -18.24
N TYR A 397 -9.08 -10.91 -18.54
CA TYR A 397 -8.93 -9.91 -19.58
C TYR A 397 -7.63 -10.12 -20.37
N ILE A 398 -7.62 -9.71 -21.64
CA ILE A 398 -6.47 -9.87 -22.54
C ILE A 398 -5.94 -8.52 -22.99
N GLY A 399 -4.62 -8.35 -22.98
CA GLY A 399 -3.91 -7.24 -23.59
C GLY A 399 -3.40 -7.60 -24.97
N TYR A 400 -3.60 -6.73 -25.96
CA TYR A 400 -3.14 -7.00 -27.32
C TYR A 400 -2.59 -5.75 -28.04
N PRO A 401 -1.53 -5.87 -28.88
CA PRO A 401 -0.90 -4.76 -29.58
C PRO A 401 -1.93 -3.93 -30.37
N TRP A 402 -2.00 -2.63 -30.08
CA TRP A 402 -2.93 -1.73 -30.78
C TRP A 402 -2.63 -1.69 -32.28
N GLU A 403 -1.36 -1.90 -32.66
CA GLU A 403 -0.83 -1.85 -34.01
C GLU A 403 -0.99 -3.15 -34.80
N ALA A 404 -1.33 -4.28 -34.14
CA ALA A 404 -1.47 -5.58 -34.79
C ALA A 404 -2.44 -5.54 -35.97
N SER A 405 -2.33 -6.45 -36.93
CA SER A 405 -3.25 -6.46 -38.09
C SER A 405 -4.72 -6.63 -37.68
N GLU A 406 -5.65 -6.12 -38.50
CA GLU A 406 -7.08 -6.27 -38.23
C GLU A 406 -7.51 -7.74 -38.25
N GLU A 407 -6.89 -8.56 -39.10
CA GLU A 407 -7.07 -10.02 -39.11
C GLU A 407 -6.73 -10.64 -37.76
N ASN A 408 -5.58 -10.27 -37.20
CA ASN A 408 -5.15 -10.78 -35.90
C ASN A 408 -6.03 -10.28 -34.75
N TRP A 409 -6.51 -9.02 -34.82
CA TRP A 409 -7.51 -8.52 -33.86
C TRP A 409 -8.80 -9.35 -33.88
N ARG A 410 -9.30 -9.76 -35.06
CA ARG A 410 -10.47 -10.64 -35.15
C ARG A 410 -10.24 -11.98 -34.45
N ILE A 411 -9.05 -12.58 -34.59
CA ILE A 411 -8.69 -13.81 -33.87
C ILE A 411 -8.83 -13.60 -32.36
N VAL A 412 -8.20 -12.54 -31.83
CA VAL A 412 -8.16 -12.31 -30.37
C VAL A 412 -9.53 -11.94 -29.80
N THR A 413 -10.29 -11.08 -30.48
CA THR A 413 -11.67 -10.75 -30.06
C THR A 413 -12.61 -11.96 -30.15
N GLY A 414 -12.31 -12.93 -31.03
CA GLY A 414 -13.05 -14.19 -31.14
C GLY A 414 -12.82 -15.17 -29.99
N LEU A 415 -11.86 -14.91 -29.10
CA LEU A 415 -11.56 -15.79 -27.96
C LEU A 415 -12.58 -15.69 -26.80
N GLY A 416 -13.58 -14.81 -26.89
CA GLY A 416 -14.64 -14.67 -25.89
C GLY A 416 -14.18 -14.01 -24.58
N LYS A 417 -13.08 -13.25 -24.62
CA LYS A 417 -12.57 -12.46 -23.49
C LYS A 417 -12.59 -10.97 -23.85
N PRO A 418 -12.84 -10.06 -22.88
CA PRO A 418 -12.62 -8.63 -23.11
C PRO A 418 -11.14 -8.38 -23.46
N VAL A 419 -10.92 -7.70 -24.58
CA VAL A 419 -9.57 -7.37 -25.09
C VAL A 419 -9.32 -5.89 -24.90
N TRP A 420 -8.14 -5.52 -24.41
CA TRP A 420 -7.71 -4.14 -24.23
C TRP A 420 -6.55 -3.85 -25.17
N ALA A 421 -6.64 -2.74 -25.91
CA ALA A 421 -5.54 -2.33 -26.79
C ALA A 421 -4.36 -1.83 -25.95
N HIS A 422 -3.16 -2.32 -26.24
CA HIS A 422 -1.96 -2.13 -25.43
C HIS A 422 -0.73 -2.03 -26.33
N ILE A 423 0.13 -1.02 -26.31
CA ILE A 423 0.07 0.24 -25.56
C ILE A 423 -0.19 1.35 -26.55
N CYS A 424 -1.28 2.10 -26.40
CA CYS A 424 -1.62 3.17 -27.31
C CYS A 424 -0.80 4.45 -26.98
N PRO A 425 0.09 4.93 -27.87
CA PRO A 425 0.88 6.13 -27.61
C PRO A 425 0.16 7.45 -27.94
N SER A 426 -1.01 7.41 -28.58
CA SER A 426 -1.70 8.58 -29.09
C SER A 426 -3.21 8.36 -29.18
N LYS A 427 -3.96 9.45 -29.43
CA LYS A 427 -5.39 9.42 -29.72
C LYS A 427 -5.72 8.57 -30.94
N ALA A 428 -4.89 8.63 -31.99
CA ALA A 428 -5.09 7.81 -33.18
C ALA A 428 -4.96 6.30 -32.86
N ALA A 429 -3.97 5.92 -32.07
CA ALA A 429 -3.79 4.53 -31.63
C ALA A 429 -4.93 4.06 -30.71
N TYR A 430 -5.36 4.92 -29.78
CA TYR A 430 -6.51 4.68 -28.92
C TYR A 430 -7.80 4.46 -29.74
N ASP A 431 -8.09 5.35 -30.68
CA ASP A 431 -9.27 5.25 -31.55
C ASP A 431 -9.23 4.00 -32.43
N GLN A 432 -8.05 3.65 -32.95
CA GLN A 432 -7.85 2.43 -33.73
C GLN A 432 -8.08 1.17 -32.89
N GLY A 433 -7.61 1.14 -31.65
CA GLY A 433 -7.88 0.04 -30.72
C GLY A 433 -9.39 -0.15 -30.48
N LEU A 434 -10.12 0.94 -30.23
CA LEU A 434 -11.58 0.88 -30.05
C LEU A 434 -12.30 0.46 -31.32
N ALA A 435 -11.91 0.98 -32.49
CA ALA A 435 -12.47 0.60 -33.78
C ALA A 435 -12.29 -0.90 -34.10
N ARG A 436 -11.28 -1.55 -33.49
CA ARG A 436 -10.99 -2.98 -33.61
C ARG A 436 -11.69 -3.83 -32.54
N GLY A 437 -12.54 -3.23 -31.71
CA GLY A 437 -13.34 -3.93 -30.71
C GLY A 437 -12.69 -4.06 -29.33
N ALA A 438 -11.66 -3.26 -29.04
CA ALA A 438 -11.14 -3.18 -27.67
C ALA A 438 -12.20 -2.64 -26.70
N ALA A 439 -12.33 -3.25 -25.53
CA ALA A 439 -13.21 -2.77 -24.46
C ALA A 439 -12.69 -1.48 -23.82
N GLY A 440 -11.36 -1.31 -23.81
CA GLY A 440 -10.65 -0.14 -23.33
C GLY A 440 -9.18 -0.19 -23.77
N CYS A 441 -8.40 0.81 -23.37
CA CYS A 441 -7.04 0.98 -23.84
C CYS A 441 -6.07 1.30 -22.70
N MET A 442 -4.91 0.65 -22.74
CA MET A 442 -3.74 1.03 -21.95
C MET A 442 -2.94 2.08 -22.73
N VAL A 443 -2.83 3.29 -22.19
CA VAL A 443 -2.38 4.49 -22.92
C VAL A 443 -1.15 5.07 -22.27
N SER A 444 -0.09 5.29 -23.05
CA SER A 444 1.10 6.03 -22.59
C SER A 444 1.01 7.53 -22.89
N GLY A 445 0.38 7.93 -24.00
CA GLY A 445 0.22 9.33 -24.41
C GLY A 445 -1.04 10.00 -23.84
N ILE A 446 -1.17 10.08 -22.52
CA ILE A 446 -2.38 10.59 -21.85
C ILE A 446 -2.73 12.02 -22.27
N ALA A 447 -1.75 12.92 -22.33
CA ALA A 447 -1.98 14.30 -22.71
C ALA A 447 -2.41 14.49 -24.18
N ASP A 448 -2.15 13.49 -25.04
CA ASP A 448 -2.64 13.49 -26.42
C ASP A 448 -4.11 13.03 -26.51
N VAL A 449 -4.48 12.05 -25.68
CA VAL A 449 -5.86 11.51 -25.62
C VAL A 449 -6.81 12.43 -24.86
N LEU A 450 -6.40 12.90 -23.68
CA LEU A 450 -7.18 13.74 -22.76
C LEU A 450 -6.62 15.16 -22.75
N LYS A 451 -6.81 15.92 -23.83
CA LYS A 451 -6.05 17.16 -24.13
C LYS A 451 -6.06 18.29 -23.07
N THR A 452 -6.95 18.26 -22.09
CA THR A 452 -7.11 19.36 -21.12
C THR A 452 -7.08 18.83 -19.69
N SER A 453 -6.24 19.43 -18.85
CA SER A 453 -6.30 19.24 -17.40
C SER A 453 -7.69 19.60 -16.88
N THR A 454 -8.21 18.81 -15.96
CA THR A 454 -9.48 19.06 -15.26
C THR A 454 -9.29 19.81 -13.94
N VAL A 455 -8.03 20.05 -13.56
CA VAL A 455 -7.61 20.82 -12.37
C VAL A 455 -6.86 22.09 -12.74
#